data_AF-A0A9J6A2K1-F1
#
_entry.id   AF-A0A9J6A2K1-F1
#
_cell.length_a   1.000
_cell.length_b   1.000
_cell.length_c   1.000
_cell.angle_alpha   90.00
_cell.angle_beta   90.00
_cell.angle_gamma   90.00
#
_symmetry.space_group_name_H-M   'P 1'
#
loop_
_entity.id
_entity.type
_entity.pdbx_description
1 polymer ?
#
loop_
_entity_poly.entity_id
_entity_poly.type
_entity_poly.pdbx_seq_one_letter_code
_entity_poly.pdbx_strand_id
1 'polypeptide(L)'
;MGRLGVKTDYEELRNAQILENKARLASLGLQKTVAELRSIRSKPQSEKRKYNKVDYFSTPLRRSSRLKGNSSELNSCGTAPLAKRKLGLFDEGDDEDDIEKRPANAPLLRVKYGLMLRLTPEALARRCTSKDRGTLYDPYLGICCHFCRQKKLCGEEDCKRCGDSDMDQPCLGKTDCSICHSSQGVLCRGCLKVRYGEEMEDVRANKEWICPHCTEEKGINPYWICNSSLCLKKRKMAPTGIAIFKAREMGYKSVAHLLMDQLQGAVKG
;
A
#
# COMPACT_ATOMS: atom_id res chain seq x y z
N MET A 1 46.21 21.96 24.22
CA MET A 1 44.97 22.13 23.42
C MET A 1 44.14 20.85 23.50
N GLY A 2 43.21 20.75 24.46
CA GLY A 2 42.27 19.64 24.57
C GLY A 2 40.87 20.19 24.80
N ARG A 3 40.00 20.13 23.78
CA ARG A 3 38.59 20.49 23.93
C ARG A 3 37.88 19.35 24.66
N LEU A 4 37.51 19.59 25.91
CA LEU A 4 36.55 18.75 26.63
C LEU A 4 35.20 18.88 25.90
N GLY A 5 34.74 17.79 25.28
CA GLY A 5 33.45 17.74 24.61
C GLY A 5 32.33 17.86 25.64
N VAL A 6 31.64 19.00 25.61
CA VAL A 6 30.41 19.22 26.38
C VAL A 6 29.39 18.19 25.89
N LYS A 7 29.01 17.24 26.76
CA LYS A 7 27.89 16.34 26.50
C LYS A 7 26.66 17.22 26.37
N THR A 8 26.10 17.29 25.18
CA THR A 8 24.87 18.03 24.89
C THR A 8 23.74 17.46 25.75
N ASP A 9 23.00 18.35 26.42
CA ASP A 9 21.76 18.13 27.19
C ASP A 9 20.85 17.01 26.63
N TYR A 10 20.78 16.89 25.30
CA TYR A 10 20.10 15.81 24.60
C TYR A 10 20.54 14.38 24.95
N GLU A 11 21.85 14.12 25.10
CA GLU A 11 22.37 12.78 25.42
C GLU A 11 22.03 12.39 26.87
N GLU A 12 21.92 13.36 27.77
CA GLU A 12 21.52 13.13 29.15
C GLU A 12 20.04 12.76 29.22
N LEU A 13 19.17 13.53 28.53
CA LEU A 13 17.75 13.21 28.39
C LEU A 13 17.53 11.84 27.76
N ARG A 14 18.29 11.52 26.70
CA ARG A 14 18.23 10.21 26.04
C ARG A 14 18.61 9.07 26.98
N ASN A 15 19.68 9.25 27.76
CA ASN A 15 20.13 8.24 28.72
C ASN A 15 19.13 8.06 29.88
N ALA A 16 18.57 9.16 30.40
CA ALA A 16 17.53 9.11 31.43
C ALA A 16 16.31 8.31 30.94
N GLN A 17 15.87 8.55 29.70
CA GLN A 17 14.73 7.85 29.12
C GLN A 17 15.03 6.36 28.83
N ILE A 18 16.27 6.02 28.48
CA ILE A 18 16.70 4.62 28.36
C ILE A 18 16.66 3.93 29.73
N LEU A 19 17.09 4.60 30.79
CA LEU A 19 17.08 4.06 32.15
C LEU A 19 15.64 3.85 32.67
N GLU A 20 14.76 4.82 32.45
CA GLU A 20 13.33 4.71 32.81
C GLU A 20 12.67 3.51 32.10
N ASN A 21 12.91 3.37 30.79
CA ASN A 21 12.36 2.24 30.03
C ASN A 21 12.92 0.89 30.50
N LYS A 22 14.20 0.82 30.86
CA LYS A 22 14.80 -0.38 31.47
C LYS A 22 14.15 -0.72 32.80
N ALA A 23 13.90 0.28 33.66
CA ALA A 23 13.21 0.08 34.94
C ALA A 23 11.76 -0.38 34.74
N ARG A 24 11.05 0.16 33.75
CA ARG A 24 9.69 -0.28 33.40
C ARG A 24 9.67 -1.73 32.92
N LEU A 25 10.62 -2.14 32.09
CA LEU A 25 10.77 -3.55 31.68
C LEU A 25 11.09 -4.46 32.87
N ALA A 26 11.87 -3.96 33.85
CA ALA A 26 12.16 -4.64 35.10
C ALA A 26 10.91 -4.90 35.94
N SER A 27 10.11 -3.86 36.18
CA SER A 27 8.89 -3.96 36.98
C SER A 27 7.85 -4.90 36.36
N LEU A 28 7.86 -5.02 35.03
CA LEU A 28 6.97 -5.92 34.29
C LEU A 28 7.50 -7.37 34.21
N GLY A 29 8.66 -7.67 34.83
CA GLY A 29 9.27 -8.99 34.79
C GLY A 29 9.81 -9.39 33.40
N LEU A 30 10.02 -8.43 32.51
CA LEU A 30 10.45 -8.66 31.12
C LEU A 30 11.99 -8.69 30.97
N GLN A 31 12.70 -9.04 32.03
CA GLN A 31 14.17 -8.99 32.12
C GLN A 31 14.89 -10.13 31.41
N LYS A 32 14.16 -11.01 30.73
CA LYS A 32 14.74 -12.21 30.12
C LYS A 32 15.87 -11.81 29.18
N THR A 33 17.05 -12.35 29.43
CA THR A 33 18.20 -12.10 28.58
C THR A 33 17.94 -12.72 27.20
N VAL A 34 18.51 -12.11 26.16
CA VAL A 34 18.44 -12.67 24.80
C VAL A 34 18.97 -14.12 24.77
N ALA A 35 19.88 -14.47 25.68
CA ALA A 35 20.37 -15.84 25.88
C ALA A 35 19.28 -16.79 26.43
N GLU A 36 18.53 -16.40 27.46
CA GLU A 36 17.39 -17.20 27.97
C GLU A 36 16.28 -17.36 26.93
N LEU A 37 15.96 -16.31 26.17
CA LEU A 37 14.98 -16.42 25.08
C LEU A 37 15.45 -17.37 23.97
N ARG A 38 16.77 -17.44 23.73
CA ARG A 38 17.36 -18.40 22.79
C ARG A 38 17.38 -19.83 23.35
N SER A 39 17.61 -20.03 24.65
CA SER A 39 17.58 -21.35 25.28
C SER A 39 16.16 -21.93 25.40
N ILE A 40 15.15 -21.08 25.59
CA ILE A 40 13.74 -21.50 25.52
C ILE A 40 13.38 -21.98 24.10
N ARG A 41 14.03 -21.43 23.06
CA ARG A 41 13.80 -21.76 21.66
C ARG A 41 14.53 -23.04 21.19
N SER A 42 15.42 -23.61 22.01
CA SER A 42 16.16 -24.85 21.67
C SER A 42 15.47 -26.15 22.10
N LYS A 43 14.23 -26.11 22.61
CA LYS A 43 13.39 -27.32 22.67
C LYS A 43 13.06 -27.78 21.24
N PRO A 44 13.00 -29.10 20.96
CA PRO A 44 12.85 -29.61 19.60
C PRO A 44 11.58 -29.03 19.01
N GLN A 45 11.77 -28.20 18.01
CA GLN A 45 10.68 -27.51 17.36
C GLN A 45 9.92 -28.55 16.55
N SER A 46 8.63 -28.75 16.88
CA SER A 46 7.69 -29.41 15.98
C SER A 46 7.93 -28.85 14.59
N GLU A 47 8.05 -29.71 13.57
CA GLU A 47 8.41 -29.34 12.21
C GLU A 47 7.81 -27.99 11.85
N LYS A 48 8.66 -26.95 11.75
CA LYS A 48 8.17 -25.68 11.24
C LYS A 48 7.62 -26.00 9.86
N ARG A 49 6.32 -25.86 9.65
CA ARG A 49 5.79 -25.69 8.30
C ARG A 49 6.68 -24.63 7.66
N LYS A 50 7.42 -25.01 6.62
CA LYS A 50 8.21 -24.08 5.83
C LYS A 50 7.26 -22.98 5.38
N TYR A 51 7.27 -21.85 6.09
CA TYR A 51 6.71 -20.64 5.55
C TYR A 51 7.67 -20.25 4.43
N ASN A 52 7.38 -20.75 3.23
CA ASN A 52 7.98 -20.24 2.03
C ASN A 52 7.56 -18.78 1.95
N LYS A 53 8.49 -17.88 2.27
CA LYS A 53 8.31 -16.46 2.00
C LYS A 53 8.24 -16.33 0.49
N VAL A 54 7.03 -16.33 -0.04
CA VAL A 54 6.79 -16.15 -1.47
C VAL A 54 7.41 -14.82 -1.85
N ASP A 55 8.34 -14.83 -2.80
CA ASP A 55 8.92 -13.62 -3.33
C ASP A 55 7.87 -12.93 -4.20
N TYR A 56 7.35 -11.80 -3.70
CA TYR A 56 6.28 -11.03 -4.34
C TYR A 56 6.80 -10.10 -5.45
N PHE A 57 8.10 -10.16 -5.75
CA PHE A 57 8.74 -9.20 -6.61
C PHE A 57 9.10 -9.81 -7.97
N SER A 58 8.59 -9.21 -9.04
CA SER A 58 9.12 -9.42 -10.40
C SER A 58 10.46 -8.70 -10.63
N THR A 59 10.97 -7.96 -9.63
CA THR A 59 12.23 -7.18 -9.70
C THR A 59 12.95 -7.16 -8.35
N PRO A 60 14.29 -7.23 -8.29
CA PRO A 60 15.02 -7.32 -7.02
C PRO A 60 14.61 -6.26 -5.98
N LEU A 61 14.44 -6.70 -4.72
CA LEU A 61 14.14 -5.84 -3.57
C LEU A 61 15.10 -4.64 -3.52
N ARG A 62 14.53 -3.44 -3.56
CA ARG A 62 15.24 -2.15 -3.43
C ARG A 62 15.82 -2.02 -2.01
N ARG A 63 16.93 -2.68 -1.71
CA ARG A 63 17.71 -2.40 -0.49
C ARG A 63 18.42 -1.06 -0.70
N SER A 64 18.24 -0.12 0.24
CA SER A 64 19.01 1.11 0.29
C SER A 64 20.51 0.79 0.28
N SER A 65 21.28 1.51 -0.52
CA SER A 65 22.73 1.36 -0.67
C SER A 65 23.54 1.68 0.61
N ARG A 66 22.88 2.08 1.70
CA ARG A 66 23.52 2.53 2.94
C ARG A 66 24.27 1.46 3.75
N LEU A 67 24.17 0.17 3.39
CA LEU A 67 24.66 -0.95 4.22
C LEU A 67 25.53 -1.99 3.49
N LYS A 68 26.18 -1.66 2.37
CA LYS A 68 27.12 -2.61 1.74
C LYS A 68 28.57 -2.25 2.06
N GLY A 69 29.12 -2.93 3.07
CA GLY A 69 30.55 -3.21 3.16
C GLY A 69 30.92 -4.32 2.16
N ASN A 70 32.13 -4.22 1.61
CA ASN A 70 32.68 -5.10 0.59
C ASN A 70 32.94 -6.53 1.11
N SER A 71 32.52 -7.54 0.33
CA SER A 71 33.35 -8.72 0.02
C SER A 71 32.74 -9.51 -1.16
N SER A 72 33.61 -9.80 -2.12
CA SER A 72 33.54 -10.83 -3.18
C SER A 72 33.47 -12.24 -2.55
N GLU A 73 32.87 -13.30 -3.11
CA GLU A 73 33.14 -13.94 -4.41
C GLU A 73 31.92 -14.69 -5.00
N LEU A 74 32.07 -15.11 -6.27
CA LEU A 74 31.11 -15.73 -7.18
C LEU A 74 30.76 -17.20 -6.86
N ASN A 75 29.53 -17.63 -7.23
CA ASN A 75 29.39 -18.75 -8.18
C ASN A 75 28.04 -18.74 -8.92
N SER A 76 28.09 -18.98 -10.24
CA SER A 76 27.07 -18.71 -11.26
C SER A 76 26.13 -19.87 -11.57
N CYS A 77 24.89 -19.54 -11.95
CA CYS A 77 24.12 -20.07 -13.08
C CYS A 77 22.82 -19.23 -13.18
N GLY A 78 22.40 -18.58 -14.26
CA GLY A 78 22.88 -18.43 -15.63
C GLY A 78 21.77 -17.67 -16.37
N THR A 79 21.91 -16.34 -16.46
CA THR A 79 21.30 -15.47 -17.48
C THR A 79 21.95 -14.10 -17.32
N ALA A 80 22.57 -13.61 -18.40
CA ALA A 80 23.46 -12.45 -18.39
C ALA A 80 22.79 -11.18 -17.83
N PRO A 81 23.46 -10.38 -16.99
CA PRO A 81 22.94 -9.11 -16.53
C PRO A 81 23.18 -8.05 -17.61
N LEU A 82 22.12 -7.69 -18.36
CA LEU A 82 22.20 -6.50 -19.20
C LEU A 82 22.40 -5.29 -18.28
N ALA A 83 23.45 -4.53 -18.58
CA ALA A 83 24.03 -3.47 -17.78
C ALA A 83 23.00 -2.54 -17.10
N LYS A 84 23.32 -2.17 -15.86
CA LYS A 84 22.69 -1.11 -15.08
C LYS A 84 22.58 0.19 -15.90
N ARG A 85 21.51 0.37 -16.67
CA ARG A 85 21.10 1.69 -17.16
C ARG A 85 20.07 2.23 -16.19
N LYS A 86 20.50 3.25 -15.45
CA LYS A 86 19.67 4.14 -14.65
C LYS A 86 18.55 4.67 -15.56
N LEU A 87 17.35 4.06 -15.54
CA LEU A 87 16.16 4.66 -16.15
C LEU A 87 15.76 5.83 -15.26
N GLY A 88 16.34 6.99 -15.55
CA GLY A 88 15.90 8.27 -15.01
C GLY A 88 14.53 8.61 -15.55
N LEU A 89 13.70 9.11 -14.65
CA LEU A 89 12.58 10.00 -14.93
C LEU A 89 13.17 11.29 -15.56
N PHE A 90 12.38 11.95 -16.42
CA PHE A 90 12.61 13.24 -17.11
C PHE A 90 13.29 13.20 -18.49
N ASP A 91 12.51 13.60 -19.49
CA ASP A 91 12.84 14.78 -20.29
C ASP A 91 11.55 15.62 -20.42
N GLU A 92 11.66 16.91 -20.12
CA GLU A 92 10.59 17.91 -20.26
C GLU A 92 10.47 18.23 -21.75
N GLY A 93 9.45 17.66 -22.39
CA GLY A 93 9.03 18.00 -23.75
C GLY A 93 7.60 18.51 -23.66
N ASP A 94 7.48 19.81 -23.82
CA ASP A 94 6.26 20.60 -23.85
C ASP A 94 5.52 20.31 -25.16
N ASP A 95 4.68 19.28 -25.15
CA ASP A 95 3.67 19.07 -26.20
C ASP A 95 2.31 19.07 -25.49
N GLU A 96 1.65 20.24 -25.50
CA GLU A 96 0.22 20.40 -25.21
C GLU A 96 -0.63 19.72 -26.31
N ASP A 97 -0.39 18.44 -26.55
CA ASP A 97 -1.32 17.61 -27.31
C ASP A 97 -2.49 17.28 -26.40
N ASP A 98 -3.71 17.58 -26.84
CA ASP A 98 -5.00 17.22 -26.25
C ASP A 98 -4.93 15.87 -25.51
N ILE A 99 -4.56 15.88 -24.22
CA ILE A 99 -4.47 14.66 -23.43
C ILE A 99 -5.91 14.27 -23.14
N GLU A 100 -6.46 13.46 -24.04
CA GLU A 100 -7.73 12.80 -23.87
C GLU A 100 -7.76 12.24 -22.43
N LYS A 101 -8.64 12.80 -21.59
CA LYS A 101 -8.66 12.54 -20.14
C LYS A 101 -8.95 11.07 -19.90
N ARG A 102 -7.89 10.25 -19.85
CA ARG A 102 -7.99 8.83 -19.58
C ARG A 102 -8.44 8.59 -18.14
N PRO A 103 -9.22 7.52 -17.89
CA PRO A 103 -9.65 7.19 -16.55
C PRO A 103 -8.45 6.82 -15.67
N ALA A 104 -8.52 7.10 -14.37
CA ALA A 104 -7.40 6.85 -13.45
C ALA A 104 -7.11 5.36 -13.25
N ASN A 105 -8.03 4.48 -13.64
CA ASN A 105 -7.84 3.03 -13.68
C ASN A 105 -7.28 2.51 -15.02
N ALA A 106 -7.01 3.40 -16.00
CA ALA A 106 -6.31 3.10 -17.24
C ALA A 106 -5.19 4.13 -17.53
N PRO A 107 -4.24 4.36 -16.60
CA PRO A 107 -3.18 5.35 -16.83
C PRO A 107 -2.27 4.91 -17.99
N LEU A 108 -1.90 5.87 -18.84
CA LEU A 108 -0.87 5.68 -19.87
C LEU A 108 0.48 5.45 -19.19
N LEU A 109 1.23 4.49 -19.72
CA LEU A 109 2.63 4.33 -19.39
C LEU A 109 3.46 4.89 -20.54
N ARG A 110 4.18 5.99 -20.29
CA ARG A 110 5.32 6.37 -21.14
C ARG A 110 6.45 5.38 -20.90
N VAL A 111 6.38 4.22 -21.55
CA VAL A 111 7.49 3.26 -21.60
C VAL A 111 8.33 3.62 -22.81
N LYS A 112 9.66 3.77 -22.66
CA LYS A 112 10.56 3.84 -23.82
C LYS A 112 10.32 2.60 -24.68
N TYR A 113 10.08 2.81 -25.98
CA TYR A 113 9.81 1.76 -26.97
C TYR A 113 10.69 0.52 -26.73
N GLY A 114 10.06 -0.65 -26.60
CA GLY A 114 10.73 -1.96 -26.53
C GLY A 114 10.74 -2.67 -25.17
N LEU A 115 10.21 -2.08 -24.10
CA LEU A 115 10.22 -2.68 -22.75
C LEU A 115 8.82 -2.98 -22.19
N MET A 116 7.92 -3.53 -23.03
CA MET A 116 6.70 -4.17 -22.52
C MET A 116 7.10 -5.44 -21.77
N LEU A 117 7.23 -5.31 -20.44
CA LEU A 117 7.40 -6.43 -19.54
C LEU A 117 6.11 -7.26 -19.55
N ARG A 118 6.06 -8.28 -20.40
CA ARG A 118 5.05 -9.33 -20.32
C ARG A 118 5.24 -10.07 -19.01
N LEU A 119 4.16 -10.18 -18.23
CA LEU A 119 4.14 -10.97 -17.01
C LEU A 119 4.32 -12.45 -17.36
N THR A 120 5.08 -13.18 -16.54
CA THR A 120 5.23 -14.62 -16.72
C THR A 120 3.88 -15.32 -16.45
N PRO A 121 3.61 -16.49 -17.06
CA PRO A 121 2.38 -17.25 -16.79
C PRO A 121 2.17 -17.54 -15.29
N GLU A 122 3.25 -17.81 -14.56
CA GLU A 122 3.21 -18.02 -13.12
C GLU A 122 2.81 -16.75 -12.34
N ALA A 123 3.29 -15.58 -12.76
CA ALA A 123 2.91 -14.30 -12.17
C ALA A 123 1.44 -13.97 -12.45
N LEU A 124 0.95 -14.27 -13.66
CA LEU A 124 -0.46 -14.13 -14.02
C LEU A 124 -1.35 -15.06 -13.20
N ALA A 125 -0.96 -16.33 -13.02
CA ALA A 125 -1.69 -17.27 -12.17
C ALA A 125 -1.75 -16.81 -10.71
N ARG A 126 -0.65 -16.25 -10.20
CA ARG A 126 -0.61 -15.68 -8.84
C ARG A 126 -1.51 -14.47 -8.69
N ARG A 127 -1.69 -13.65 -9.73
CA ARG A 127 -2.48 -12.41 -9.68
C ARG A 127 -3.88 -12.62 -9.09
N CYS A 128 -4.56 -13.69 -9.50
CA CYS A 128 -5.97 -13.97 -9.19
C CYS A 128 -6.18 -14.77 -7.90
N THR A 129 -5.11 -15.12 -7.18
CA THR A 129 -5.19 -15.90 -5.91
C THR A 129 -6.00 -15.21 -4.81
N SER A 130 -6.21 -13.89 -4.91
CA SER A 130 -7.23 -13.19 -4.10
C SER A 130 -7.98 -12.21 -4.99
N LYS A 131 -9.27 -12.49 -5.23
CA LYS A 131 -10.15 -11.59 -6.00
C LYS A 131 -10.22 -10.20 -5.34
N ASP A 132 -10.10 -10.13 -4.02
CA ASP A 132 -10.23 -8.89 -3.24
C ASP A 132 -9.24 -7.78 -3.62
N ARG A 133 -7.92 -7.99 -3.53
CA ARG A 133 -6.95 -6.88 -3.62
C ARG A 133 -5.95 -7.03 -4.75
N GLY A 134 -5.91 -8.20 -5.38
CA GLY A 134 -4.75 -8.65 -6.15
C GLY A 134 -3.53 -8.85 -5.25
N THR A 135 -2.71 -9.83 -5.59
CA THR A 135 -1.53 -10.20 -4.78
C THR A 135 -0.22 -9.72 -5.38
N LEU A 136 -0.20 -9.47 -6.70
CA LEU A 136 1.02 -9.12 -7.41
C LEU A 136 1.28 -7.61 -7.40
N TYR A 137 2.41 -7.22 -6.80
CA TYR A 137 2.95 -5.87 -6.89
C TYR A 137 3.68 -5.70 -8.22
N ASP A 138 3.41 -4.59 -8.91
CA ASP A 138 4.12 -4.23 -10.12
C ASP A 138 4.41 -2.72 -10.13
N PRO A 139 5.68 -2.29 -10.16
CA PRO A 139 6.04 -0.88 -10.11
C PRO A 139 5.72 -0.11 -11.40
N TYR A 140 5.33 -0.77 -12.49
CA TYR A 140 5.00 -0.16 -13.77
C TYR A 140 3.50 -0.31 -14.05
N LEU A 141 3.02 -1.54 -14.25
CA LEU A 141 1.65 -1.89 -14.62
C LEU A 141 0.65 -1.78 -13.45
N GLY A 142 1.14 -1.88 -12.21
CA GLY A 142 0.28 -1.84 -11.03
C GLY A 142 -0.44 -0.49 -10.90
N ILE A 143 -1.66 -0.51 -10.38
CA ILE A 143 -2.42 0.71 -10.13
C ILE A 143 -2.42 0.97 -8.62
N CYS A 144 -2.09 2.20 -8.22
CA CYS A 144 -2.07 2.59 -6.83
C CYS A 144 -3.49 2.81 -6.32
N CYS A 145 -3.88 2.08 -5.27
CA CYS A 145 -5.14 2.33 -4.56
C CYS A 145 -4.97 3.51 -3.59
N HIS A 146 -5.91 4.46 -3.59
CA HIS A 146 -5.93 5.62 -2.70
C HIS A 146 -5.77 5.23 -1.22
N PHE A 147 -6.48 4.17 -0.80
CA PHE A 147 -6.54 3.79 0.60
C PHE A 147 -5.29 3.00 1.04
N CYS A 148 -5.00 1.86 0.42
CA CYS A 148 -3.88 1.00 0.83
C CYS A 148 -2.53 1.44 0.26
N ARG A 149 -2.51 2.34 -0.75
CA ARG A 149 -1.32 2.89 -1.41
C ARG A 149 -0.38 1.83 -2.00
N GLN A 150 -0.90 0.64 -2.25
CA GLN A 150 -0.16 -0.46 -2.87
C GLN A 150 -0.34 -0.37 -4.39
N LYS A 151 0.77 -0.38 -5.13
CA LYS A 151 0.79 -0.45 -6.60
C LYS A 151 0.70 -1.90 -7.06
N LYS A 152 -0.52 -2.42 -7.22
CA LYS A 152 -0.78 -3.83 -7.52
C LYS A 152 -1.69 -3.98 -8.73
N LEU A 153 -1.53 -5.09 -9.44
CA LEU A 153 -2.50 -5.54 -10.43
C LEU A 153 -3.81 -5.95 -9.74
N CYS A 154 -4.94 -5.89 -10.44
CA CYS A 154 -6.20 -6.41 -9.88
C CYS A 154 -6.24 -7.93 -9.91
N GLY A 155 -7.06 -8.54 -9.04
CA GLY A 155 -7.25 -9.99 -8.97
C GLY A 155 -8.32 -10.54 -9.91
N GLU A 156 -8.88 -9.72 -10.81
CA GLU A 156 -9.89 -10.16 -11.79
C GLU A 156 -9.23 -11.02 -12.88
N GLU A 157 -9.86 -12.15 -13.19
CA GLU A 157 -9.36 -13.13 -14.18
C GLU A 157 -9.50 -12.61 -15.62
N ASP A 158 -10.62 -11.94 -15.91
CA ASP A 158 -11.04 -11.39 -17.19
C ASP A 158 -10.51 -9.96 -17.47
N CYS A 159 -9.69 -9.41 -16.58
CA CYS A 159 -9.14 -8.07 -16.78
C CYS A 159 -8.01 -8.06 -17.81
N LYS A 160 -8.35 -7.70 -19.06
CA LYS A 160 -7.40 -7.54 -20.17
C LYS A 160 -6.23 -6.61 -19.83
N ARG A 161 -6.48 -5.52 -19.10
CA ARG A 161 -5.42 -4.61 -18.68
C ARG A 161 -4.35 -5.28 -17.82
N CYS A 162 -4.77 -6.04 -16.81
CA CYS A 162 -3.83 -6.68 -15.89
C CYS A 162 -3.42 -8.10 -16.31
N GLY A 163 -4.16 -8.71 -17.24
CA GLY A 163 -3.91 -9.99 -17.90
C GLY A 163 -2.96 -9.88 -19.05
N ASP A 164 -3.40 -9.15 -20.05
CA ASP A 164 -2.73 -9.10 -21.35
C ASP A 164 -1.76 -7.91 -21.41
N SER A 165 -1.70 -7.11 -20.34
CA SER A 165 -0.97 -5.85 -20.28
C SER A 165 -1.48 -4.84 -21.31
N ASP A 166 -2.78 -4.89 -21.61
CA ASP A 166 -3.46 -3.98 -22.53
C ASP A 166 -3.74 -2.64 -21.83
N MET A 167 -2.90 -1.65 -22.12
CA MET A 167 -2.91 -0.37 -21.43
C MET A 167 -4.06 0.55 -21.83
N ASP A 168 -4.74 0.25 -22.94
CA ASP A 168 -5.89 1.01 -23.43
C ASP A 168 -7.20 0.55 -22.79
N GLN A 169 -7.21 -0.66 -22.22
CA GLN A 169 -8.36 -1.17 -21.49
C GLN A 169 -8.38 -0.67 -20.03
N PRO A 170 -9.58 -0.39 -19.47
CA PRO A 170 -9.74 -0.06 -18.07
C PRO A 170 -9.50 -1.27 -17.16
N CYS A 171 -8.99 -1.01 -15.96
CA CYS A 171 -8.85 -2.06 -14.95
C CYS A 171 -10.21 -2.44 -14.36
N LEU A 172 -10.58 -3.71 -14.45
CA LEU A 172 -11.86 -4.21 -13.92
C LEU A 172 -11.91 -4.27 -12.39
N GLY A 173 -10.75 -4.34 -11.72
CA GLY A 173 -10.64 -4.48 -10.25
C GLY A 173 -10.11 -3.24 -9.53
N LYS A 174 -10.25 -2.07 -10.17
CA LYS A 174 -9.93 -0.75 -9.61
C LYS A 174 -11.02 0.24 -10.05
N THR A 175 -11.58 0.96 -9.08
CA THR A 175 -12.59 1.99 -9.38
C THR A 175 -11.97 3.16 -10.14
N ASP A 176 -12.82 3.89 -10.84
CA ASP A 176 -12.54 5.19 -11.42
C ASP A 176 -13.73 6.12 -11.14
N CYS A 177 -13.45 7.36 -10.74
CA CYS A 177 -14.51 8.30 -10.36
C CYS A 177 -14.95 9.09 -11.60
N SER A 178 -16.26 9.12 -11.85
CA SER A 178 -16.88 9.87 -12.96
C SER A 178 -16.65 11.38 -12.95
N ILE A 179 -16.16 11.94 -11.83
CA ILE A 179 -15.92 13.38 -11.68
C ILE A 179 -14.44 13.71 -11.78
N CYS A 180 -13.62 13.12 -10.91
CA CYS A 180 -12.23 13.56 -10.78
C CYS A 180 -11.27 12.80 -11.68
N HIS A 181 -11.62 11.59 -12.14
CA HIS A 181 -10.71 10.67 -12.86
C HIS A 181 -9.28 10.71 -12.29
N SER A 182 -9.16 10.74 -10.96
CA SER A 182 -7.91 10.98 -10.25
C SER A 182 -7.54 9.82 -9.33
N SER A 183 -6.29 9.81 -8.85
CA SER A 183 -5.82 8.82 -7.88
C SER A 183 -6.64 8.76 -6.58
N GLN A 184 -7.44 9.77 -6.25
CA GLN A 184 -8.37 9.76 -5.11
C GLN A 184 -9.59 8.88 -5.37
N GLY A 185 -10.02 8.78 -6.63
CA GLY A 185 -11.13 7.95 -7.07
C GLY A 185 -10.79 6.47 -7.27
N VAL A 186 -9.52 6.09 -7.07
CA VAL A 186 -9.05 4.72 -7.33
C VAL A 186 -9.00 3.91 -6.03
N LEU A 187 -9.89 2.93 -5.93
CA LEU A 187 -9.98 1.97 -4.83
C LEU A 187 -9.89 0.55 -5.39
N CYS A 188 -9.12 -0.32 -4.73
CA CYS A 188 -9.20 -1.75 -5.02
C CYS A 188 -10.45 -2.35 -4.37
N ARG A 189 -10.98 -3.45 -4.94
CA ARG A 189 -12.17 -4.17 -4.43
C ARG A 189 -12.16 -4.37 -2.92
N GLY A 190 -11.07 -4.88 -2.34
CA GLY A 190 -10.98 -5.12 -0.90
C GLY A 190 -10.83 -3.87 -0.03
N CYS A 191 -10.56 -2.69 -0.61
CA CYS A 191 -10.67 -1.41 0.09
C CYS A 191 -12.06 -0.82 -0.08
N LEU A 192 -12.64 -0.88 -1.28
CA LEU A 192 -14.01 -0.45 -1.57
C LEU A 192 -15.01 -1.16 -0.64
N LYS A 193 -14.99 -2.50 -0.63
CA LYS A 193 -15.87 -3.34 0.20
C LYS A 193 -15.71 -3.07 1.69
N VAL A 194 -14.46 -3.04 2.17
CA VAL A 194 -14.20 -2.94 3.61
C VAL A 194 -14.39 -1.52 4.15
N ARG A 195 -14.01 -0.50 3.37
CA ARG A 195 -14.05 0.90 3.82
C ARG A 195 -15.36 1.59 3.51
N TYR A 196 -16.02 1.24 2.42
CA TYR A 196 -17.26 1.87 1.97
C TYR A 196 -18.43 0.91 1.91
N GLY A 197 -18.21 -0.40 1.78
CA GLY A 197 -19.30 -1.39 1.79
C GLY A 197 -19.95 -1.56 0.43
N GLU A 198 -19.29 -1.11 -0.62
CA GLU A 198 -19.74 -1.23 -2.00
C GLU A 198 -19.02 -2.41 -2.68
N GLU A 199 -19.73 -3.14 -3.53
CA GLU A 199 -19.16 -4.20 -4.36
C GLU A 199 -18.64 -3.63 -5.68
N MET A 200 -17.58 -4.24 -6.22
CA MET A 200 -16.90 -3.70 -7.42
C MET A 200 -17.79 -3.82 -8.66
N GLU A 201 -18.61 -4.86 -8.72
CA GLU A 201 -19.57 -5.12 -9.80
C GLU A 201 -20.58 -3.98 -9.92
N ASP A 202 -21.17 -3.57 -8.79
CA ASP A 202 -22.16 -2.50 -8.73
C ASP A 202 -21.54 -1.15 -9.14
N VAL A 203 -20.34 -0.87 -8.61
CA VAL A 203 -19.60 0.35 -8.96
C VAL A 203 -19.21 0.38 -10.43
N ARG A 204 -18.85 -0.75 -11.01
CA ARG A 204 -18.50 -0.84 -12.43
C ARG A 204 -19.72 -0.72 -13.34
N ALA A 205 -20.87 -1.26 -12.93
CA ALA A 205 -22.13 -1.10 -13.65
C ALA A 205 -22.61 0.36 -13.62
N ASN A 206 -22.33 1.09 -12.53
CA ASN A 206 -22.66 2.49 -12.39
C ASN A 206 -21.58 3.41 -13.01
N LYS A 207 -21.81 3.85 -14.26
CA LYS A 207 -20.93 4.81 -14.95
C LYS A 207 -20.86 6.18 -14.27
N GLU A 208 -21.83 6.51 -13.44
CA GLU A 208 -21.91 7.75 -12.67
C GLU A 208 -21.39 7.56 -11.23
N TRP A 209 -20.66 6.48 -10.94
CA TRP A 209 -20.12 6.30 -9.59
C TRP A 209 -19.19 7.45 -9.21
N ILE A 210 -19.39 7.96 -8.00
CA ILE A 210 -18.68 9.10 -7.45
C ILE A 210 -17.87 8.63 -6.26
N CYS A 211 -16.57 8.96 -6.25
CA CYS A 211 -15.74 8.58 -5.13
C CYS A 211 -16.08 9.39 -3.86
N PRO A 212 -15.79 8.86 -2.67
CA PRO A 212 -16.05 9.53 -1.39
C PRO A 212 -15.36 10.89 -1.23
N HIS A 213 -14.33 11.19 -2.01
CA HIS A 213 -13.72 12.52 -2.03
C HIS A 213 -14.63 13.54 -2.72
N CYS A 214 -15.12 13.18 -3.91
CA CYS A 214 -15.99 14.04 -4.70
C CYS A 214 -17.41 14.12 -4.15
N THR A 215 -17.94 13.05 -3.53
CA THR A 215 -19.24 13.10 -2.83
C THR A 215 -19.25 14.18 -1.77
N GLU A 216 -18.15 14.26 -1.02
CA GLU A 216 -17.95 15.24 0.04
C GLU A 216 -17.71 16.65 -0.51
N GLU A 217 -16.79 16.81 -1.48
CA GLU A 217 -16.48 18.11 -2.08
C GLU A 217 -17.69 18.76 -2.77
N LYS A 218 -18.57 17.95 -3.38
CA LYS A 218 -19.81 18.43 -4.00
C LYS A 218 -20.97 18.57 -3.03
N GLY A 219 -20.81 18.16 -1.76
CA GLY A 219 -21.87 18.20 -0.77
C GLY A 219 -23.07 17.30 -1.08
N ILE A 220 -22.90 16.26 -1.91
CA ILE A 220 -23.99 15.33 -2.28
C ILE A 220 -24.47 14.57 -1.05
N ASN A 221 -23.54 14.14 -0.20
CA ASN A 221 -23.83 13.60 1.12
C ASN A 221 -22.77 14.09 2.11
N PRO A 222 -23.10 15.02 3.02
CA PRO A 222 -22.13 15.64 3.93
C PRO A 222 -21.52 14.65 4.93
N TYR A 223 -22.15 13.51 5.14
CA TYR A 223 -21.68 12.47 6.07
C TYR A 223 -20.93 11.34 5.37
N TRP A 224 -20.91 11.31 4.04
CA TRP A 224 -20.15 10.32 3.26
C TRP A 224 -18.79 10.88 2.86
N ILE A 225 -17.84 10.73 3.78
CA ILE A 225 -16.51 11.31 3.65
C ILE A 225 -15.43 10.28 3.28
N CYS A 226 -14.35 10.74 2.66
CA CYS A 226 -13.18 9.88 2.46
C CYS A 226 -12.50 9.56 3.81
N ASN A 227 -12.51 8.28 4.22
CA ASN A 227 -11.98 7.84 5.52
C ASN A 227 -10.50 7.42 5.51
N SER A 228 -9.75 7.80 4.47
CA SER A 228 -8.31 7.55 4.41
C SER A 228 -7.58 8.33 5.51
N SER A 229 -6.47 7.77 6.00
CA SER A 229 -5.71 8.42 7.07
C SER A 229 -5.15 9.80 6.69
N LEU A 230 -4.91 10.06 5.40
CA LEU A 230 -4.47 11.38 4.93
C LEU A 230 -5.63 12.36 4.90
N CYS A 231 -6.79 11.95 4.38
CA CYS A 231 -7.95 12.83 4.27
C CYS A 231 -8.51 13.17 5.68
N LEU A 232 -8.57 12.20 6.60
CA LEU A 232 -8.99 12.45 7.98
C LEU A 232 -8.04 13.41 8.72
N LYS A 233 -6.72 13.27 8.54
CA LYS A 233 -5.75 14.22 9.11
C LYS A 233 -5.93 15.63 8.58
N LYS A 234 -6.19 15.80 7.27
CA LYS A 234 -6.50 17.11 6.67
C LYS A 234 -7.73 17.76 7.31
N ARG A 235 -8.70 16.95 7.77
CA ARG A 235 -9.91 17.39 8.49
C ARG A 235 -9.72 17.57 9.99
N LYS A 236 -8.50 17.42 10.51
CA LYS A 236 -8.21 17.41 11.96
C LYS A 236 -8.98 16.32 12.73
N MET A 237 -9.39 15.26 12.04
CA MET A 237 -10.01 14.09 12.65
C MET A 237 -8.96 13.00 12.93
N ALA A 238 -9.16 12.24 14.00
CA ALA A 238 -8.30 11.09 14.28
C ALA A 238 -8.40 10.04 13.15
N PRO A 239 -7.28 9.51 12.63
CA PRO A 239 -7.31 8.42 11.68
C PRO A 239 -8.04 7.20 12.25
N THR A 240 -8.85 6.52 11.43
CA THR A 240 -9.63 5.35 11.87
C THR A 240 -8.80 4.12 12.24
N GLY A 241 -7.52 4.05 11.86
CA GLY A 241 -6.70 2.85 12.06
C GLY A 241 -7.35 1.60 11.44
N ILE A 242 -7.39 0.51 12.20
CA ILE A 242 -8.05 -0.76 11.82
C ILE A 242 -9.51 -0.78 12.34
N ALA A 243 -10.28 0.27 12.05
CA ALA A 243 -11.69 0.40 12.46
C ALA A 243 -12.65 -0.67 11.87
N ILE A 244 -12.14 -1.59 11.05
CA ILE A 244 -12.92 -2.66 10.42
C ILE A 244 -13.53 -3.58 11.47
N PHE A 245 -12.75 -3.94 12.49
CA PHE A 245 -13.21 -4.83 13.56
C PHE A 245 -14.30 -4.16 14.37
N LYS A 246 -14.08 -2.91 14.80
CA LYS A 246 -15.07 -2.11 15.51
C LYS A 246 -16.37 -1.95 14.71
N ALA A 247 -16.27 -1.60 13.42
CA ALA A 247 -17.45 -1.46 12.58
C ALA A 247 -18.27 -2.75 12.50
N ARG A 248 -17.60 -3.90 12.32
CA ARG A 248 -18.26 -5.22 12.27
C ARG A 248 -18.88 -5.63 13.61
N GLU A 249 -18.16 -5.43 14.71
CA GLU A 249 -18.63 -5.71 16.06
C GLU A 249 -19.90 -4.93 16.39
N MET A 250 -19.97 -3.67 15.95
CA MET A 250 -21.15 -2.81 16.09
C MET A 250 -22.23 -3.06 15.02
N GLY A 251 -22.09 -4.06 14.15
CA GLY A 251 -23.09 -4.41 13.13
C GLY A 251 -23.13 -3.52 11.88
N TYR A 252 -22.15 -2.64 11.69
CA TYR A 252 -22.07 -1.80 10.48
C TYR A 252 -21.56 -2.56 9.27
N LYS A 253 -22.14 -2.25 8.10
CA LYS A 253 -21.72 -2.80 6.80
C LYS A 253 -20.27 -2.46 6.46
N SER A 254 -19.81 -1.25 6.79
CA SER A 254 -18.45 -0.79 6.52
C SER A 254 -17.98 0.30 7.48
N VAL A 255 -16.70 0.65 7.40
CA VAL A 255 -16.14 1.75 8.20
C VAL A 255 -16.79 3.09 7.88
N ALA A 256 -17.19 3.34 6.62
CA ALA A 256 -17.88 4.57 6.24
C ALA A 256 -19.26 4.68 6.91
N HIS A 257 -20.03 3.59 7.02
CA HIS A 257 -21.32 3.60 7.71
C HIS A 257 -21.18 3.92 9.20
N LEU A 258 -20.16 3.35 9.87
CA LEU A 258 -19.85 3.71 11.27
C LEU A 258 -19.52 5.21 11.42
N LEU A 259 -18.71 5.75 10.51
CA LEU A 259 -18.34 7.18 10.57
C LEU A 259 -19.52 8.10 10.25
N MET A 260 -20.36 7.71 9.29
CA MET A 260 -21.57 8.44 8.94
C MET A 260 -22.47 8.62 10.16
N ASP A 261 -22.74 7.53 10.89
CA ASP A 261 -23.56 7.56 12.10
C ASP A 261 -22.94 8.45 13.19
N GLN A 262 -21.62 8.35 13.43
CA GLN A 262 -20.91 9.19 14.39
C GLN A 262 -21.01 10.69 14.05
N LEU A 263 -20.89 11.04 12.76
CA LEU A 263 -21.00 12.42 12.31
C LEU A 263 -22.44 12.95 12.40
N GLN A 264 -23.43 12.10 12.11
CA GLN A 264 -24.84 12.47 12.28
C GLN A 264 -25.22 12.65 13.75
N GLY A 265 -24.70 11.80 14.64
CA GLY A 265 -24.90 11.91 16.09
C GLY A 265 -24.29 13.18 16.68
N ALA A 266 -23.10 13.59 16.21
CA ALA A 266 -22.43 14.80 16.67
C ALA A 266 -23.12 16.12 16.25
N VAL A 267 -24.02 16.09 15.25
CA VAL A 267 -24.81 17.26 14.83
C VAL A 267 -26.11 17.39 15.64
N LYS A 268 -26.56 16.30 16.26
CA LYS A 268 -27.83 16.24 17.02
C LYS A 268 -27.67 16.50 18.52
N GLY A 269 -26.45 16.56 19.04
CA GLY A 269 -26.14 16.83 20.45
C GLY A 269 -25.37 18.13 20.59
#